data_AF-A0A1Z9LUM4-F1
#
_entry.id   AF-A0A1Z9LUM4-F1
#
_cell.length_a   1.000
_cell.length_b   1.000
_cell.length_c   1.000
_cell.angle_alpha   90.00
_cell.angle_beta   90.00
_cell.angle_gamma   90.00
#
_symmetry.space_group_name_H-M   'P 1'
#
loop_
_entity.id
_entity.type
_entity.pdbx_description
1 polymer ?
#
loop_
_entity_poly.entity_id
_entity_poly.type
_entity_poly.pdbx_seq_one_letter_code
_entity_poly.pdbx_strand_id
1 'polypeptide(L)'
;MFPDKKYGVIYADPPWYFKSRSKKGEGRNPNQHYNCMELLDICNLPVKNISADNSVLLMWVIDPMLDLAFDVIEAWGFQYKTVGFTWAKTNKTNMGMFTGLGYWTRGNPEMCLLATKGKPKRINKDVKQLVV
;
A
#
# COMPACT_ATOMS: atom_id res chain seq x y z
N MET A 1 -0.89 -17.53 -11.96
CA MET A 1 0.59 -17.63 -11.87
C MET A 1 1.18 -16.30 -12.33
N PHE A 2 2.25 -15.82 -11.69
CA PHE A 2 2.91 -14.58 -12.14
C PHE A 2 3.65 -14.79 -13.47
N PRO A 3 3.84 -13.73 -14.29
CA PRO A 3 4.55 -13.84 -15.55
C PRO A 3 6.04 -14.15 -15.33
N ASP A 4 6.66 -14.85 -16.29
CA ASP A 4 8.12 -15.05 -16.33
C ASP A 4 8.81 -13.80 -16.92
N LYS A 5 8.71 -12.69 -16.19
CA LYS A 5 9.30 -11.39 -16.56
C LYS A 5 9.72 -10.63 -15.31
N LYS A 6 10.85 -9.94 -15.39
CA LYS A 6 11.34 -9.05 -14.33
C LYS A 6 10.95 -7.59 -14.61
N TYR A 7 10.51 -6.89 -13.58
CA TYR A 7 10.06 -5.49 -13.67
C TYR A 7 10.94 -4.58 -12.82
N GLY A 8 11.26 -3.39 -13.35
CA GLY A 8 11.96 -2.34 -12.62
C GLY A 8 11.07 -1.55 -11.65
N VAL A 9 9.75 -1.66 -11.79
CA VAL A 9 8.76 -1.07 -10.89
C VAL A 9 7.68 -2.11 -10.62
N ILE A 10 7.40 -2.34 -9.33
CA ILE A 10 6.24 -3.06 -8.84
C ILE A 10 5.30 -2.01 -8.22
N TYR A 11 4.04 -2.01 -8.65
CA TYR A 11 2.99 -1.21 -8.05
C TYR A 11 1.93 -2.16 -7.49
N ALA A 12 1.64 -2.05 -6.19
CA ALA A 12 0.83 -3.00 -5.46
C ALA A 12 -0.19 -2.30 -4.57
N ASP A 13 -1.40 -2.85 -4.54
CA ASP A 13 -2.44 -2.54 -3.56
C ASP A 13 -2.85 -3.87 -2.91
N PRO A 14 -2.12 -4.33 -1.88
CA PRO A 14 -2.40 -5.62 -1.28
C PRO A 14 -3.81 -5.67 -0.69
N PRO A 15 -4.51 -6.82 -0.79
CA PRO A 15 -5.88 -6.94 -0.28
C PRO A 15 -5.85 -7.17 1.24
N TRP A 16 -5.47 -6.15 2.00
CA TRP A 16 -5.25 -6.21 3.44
C TRP A 16 -6.48 -6.70 4.21
N TYR A 17 -6.37 -7.87 4.86
CA TYR A 17 -7.36 -8.25 5.86
C TYR A 17 -7.09 -7.49 7.16
N PHE A 18 -8.10 -6.74 7.62
CA PHE A 18 -8.09 -6.10 8.93
C PHE A 18 -9.33 -6.53 9.72
N LYS A 19 -9.12 -7.05 10.93
CA LYS A 19 -10.20 -7.53 11.80
C LYS A 19 -11.01 -6.36 12.35
N SER A 20 -12.32 -6.33 12.07
CA SER A 20 -13.22 -5.32 12.61
C SER A 20 -13.35 -5.44 14.15
N ARG A 21 -13.47 -4.29 14.84
CA ARG A 21 -13.73 -4.26 16.30
C ARG A 21 -15.15 -4.66 16.68
N SER A 22 -16.08 -4.78 15.73
CA SER A 22 -17.45 -5.23 15.98
C SER A 22 -18.08 -5.92 14.76
N LYS A 23 -19.10 -6.75 14.99
CA LYS A 23 -19.91 -7.38 13.93
C LYS A 23 -20.52 -6.34 12.98
N LYS A 24 -20.98 -5.19 13.49
CA LYS A 24 -21.51 -4.10 12.65
C LYS A 24 -20.43 -3.48 11.75
N GLY A 25 -19.17 -3.46 12.20
CA GLY A 25 -18.05 -2.99 11.40
C GLY A 25 -17.63 -3.96 10.30
N GLU A 26 -17.98 -5.25 10.40
CA GLU A 26 -17.73 -6.24 9.32
C GLU A 26 -18.50 -5.88 8.04
N GLY A 27 -19.71 -5.33 8.18
CA GLY A 27 -20.49 -4.80 7.04
C GLY A 27 -19.89 -3.55 6.38
N ARG A 28 -18.75 -3.05 6.88
CA ARG A 28 -17.97 -1.94 6.30
C ARG A 28 -16.55 -2.36 5.94
N ASN A 29 -16.24 -3.65 6.04
CA ASN A 29 -14.94 -4.22 5.73
C ASN A 29 -14.79 -4.40 4.21
N PRO A 30 -13.60 -4.17 3.63
CA PRO A 30 -13.35 -4.44 2.21
C PRO A 30 -13.71 -5.86 1.76
N ASN A 31 -13.74 -6.84 2.67
CA ASN A 31 -14.27 -8.19 2.42
C ASN A 31 -15.68 -8.25 1.83
N GLN A 32 -16.48 -7.20 1.96
CA GLN A 32 -17.79 -7.10 1.30
C GLN A 32 -17.69 -6.86 -0.21
N HIS A 33 -16.54 -6.42 -0.70
CA HIS A 33 -16.30 -6.02 -2.09
C HIS A 33 -15.32 -6.96 -2.81
N TYR A 34 -14.31 -7.47 -2.11
CA TYR A 34 -13.31 -8.40 -2.64
C TYR A 34 -12.71 -9.26 -1.53
N ASN A 35 -12.19 -10.44 -1.88
CA ASN A 35 -11.52 -11.32 -0.93
C ASN A 35 -10.24 -10.67 -0.40
N CYS A 36 -10.17 -10.43 0.90
CA CYS A 36 -8.93 -10.01 1.55
C CYS A 36 -8.04 -11.22 1.88
N MET A 37 -6.75 -10.95 2.09
CA MET A 37 -5.73 -11.92 2.45
C MET A 37 -5.17 -11.62 3.83
N GLU A 38 -4.88 -12.67 4.59
CA GLU A 38 -4.14 -12.53 5.84
C GLU A 38 -2.72 -12.05 5.55
N LEU A 39 -2.07 -11.42 6.55
CA LEU A 39 -0.73 -10.84 6.39
C LEU A 39 0.26 -11.86 5.81
N LEU A 40 0.27 -13.08 6.35
CA LEU A 40 1.22 -14.12 5.94
C LEU A 40 1.01 -14.53 4.47
N ASP A 41 -0.23 -14.55 3.99
CA ASP A 41 -0.54 -14.87 2.60
C ASP A 41 -0.04 -13.75 1.67
N ILE A 42 -0.17 -12.49 2.08
CA ILE A 42 0.38 -11.34 1.35
C ILE A 42 1.91 -11.45 1.28
N CYS A 43 2.59 -11.72 2.41
CA CYS A 43 4.03 -11.92 2.45
C CYS A 43 4.50 -13.06 1.52
N ASN A 44 3.71 -14.13 1.42
CA ASN A 44 4.03 -15.31 0.61
C ASN A 44 3.80 -15.11 -0.91
N LEU A 45 3.24 -13.98 -1.34
CA LEU A 45 3.10 -13.69 -2.76
C LEU A 45 4.49 -13.68 -3.43
N PRO A 46 4.65 -14.31 -4.62
CA PRO A 46 5.95 -14.48 -5.27
C PRO A 46 6.43 -13.18 -5.98
N VAL A 47 6.20 -12.00 -5.39
CA VAL A 47 6.60 -10.70 -5.95
C VAL A 47 8.10 -10.62 -6.16
N LYS A 48 8.89 -11.21 -5.25
CA LYS A 48 10.35 -11.34 -5.42
C LYS A 48 10.72 -11.99 -6.76
N ASN A 49 9.92 -12.94 -7.25
CA ASN A 49 10.16 -13.66 -8.50
C ASN A 49 9.90 -12.82 -9.75
N ILE A 50 9.20 -11.70 -9.65
CA ILE A 50 9.00 -10.76 -10.77
C ILE A 50 9.74 -9.43 -10.60
N SER A 51 10.45 -9.24 -9.49
CA SER A 51 11.25 -8.04 -9.24
C SER A 51 12.64 -8.12 -9.89
N ALA A 52 13.03 -7.10 -10.67
CA ALA A 52 14.40 -6.95 -11.14
C ALA A 52 15.36 -6.64 -9.98
N ASP A 53 16.66 -6.89 -10.14
CA ASP A 53 17.67 -6.71 -9.08
C ASP A 53 17.81 -5.26 -8.61
N ASN A 54 17.58 -4.31 -9.53
CA ASN A 54 17.46 -2.88 -9.23
C ASN A 54 16.03 -2.45 -9.57
N SER A 55 15.15 -2.41 -8.57
CA SER A 55 13.74 -2.10 -8.77
C SER A 55 13.13 -1.31 -7.61
N VAL A 56 11.98 -0.70 -7.88
CA VAL A 56 11.17 0.05 -6.92
C VAL A 56 9.88 -0.69 -6.66
N LEU A 57 9.43 -0.69 -5.40
CA LEU A 57 8.09 -1.07 -4.98
C LEU A 57 7.34 0.19 -4.54
N LEU A 58 6.16 0.39 -5.11
CA LEU A 58 5.16 1.35 -4.66
C LEU A 58 3.97 0.55 -4.11
N MET A 59 3.72 0.61 -2.80
CA MET A 59 2.74 -0.24 -2.14
C MET A 59 1.75 0.58 -1.32
N TRP A 60 0.47 0.46 -1.62
CA TRP A 60 -0.58 1.05 -0.80
C TRP A 60 -0.74 0.31 0.52
N VAL A 61 -1.05 1.07 1.56
CA VAL A 61 -1.25 0.55 2.91
C VAL A 61 -2.44 1.25 3.56
N ILE A 62 -3.14 0.53 4.41
CA ILE A 62 -4.15 1.10 5.30
C ILE A 62 -3.52 1.42 6.66
N ASP A 63 -3.86 2.59 7.25
CA ASP A 63 -3.25 3.06 8.50
C ASP A 63 -3.19 2.00 9.62
N PRO A 64 -4.22 1.16 9.85
CA PRO A 64 -4.17 0.15 10.91
C PRO A 64 -3.18 -1.02 10.67
N MET A 65 -2.63 -1.13 9.46
CA MET A 65 -1.69 -2.18 9.05
C MET A 65 -0.32 -1.59 8.69
N LEU A 66 -0.06 -0.32 9.00
CA LEU A 66 1.16 0.38 8.59
C LEU A 66 2.44 -0.27 9.13
N ASP A 67 2.41 -0.69 10.39
CA ASP A 67 3.49 -1.41 11.05
C ASP A 67 3.79 -2.76 10.34
N LEU A 68 2.74 -3.51 10.01
CA LEU A 68 2.84 -4.81 9.34
C LEU A 68 3.23 -4.71 7.86
N ALA A 69 3.05 -3.55 7.23
CA ALA A 69 3.45 -3.35 5.84
C ALA A 69 4.97 -3.45 5.64
N PHE A 70 5.77 -3.18 6.66
CA PHE A 70 7.22 -3.34 6.59
C PHE A 70 7.63 -4.81 6.46
N ASP A 71 6.89 -5.73 7.08
CA ASP A 71 7.11 -7.18 6.95
C ASP A 71 6.85 -7.65 5.51
N VAL A 72 5.79 -7.12 4.87
CA VAL A 72 5.48 -7.42 3.46
C VAL A 72 6.58 -6.91 2.54
N ILE A 73 7.05 -5.67 2.76
CA ILE A 73 8.15 -5.08 1.99
C ILE A 73 9.41 -5.96 2.08
N GLU A 74 9.77 -6.39 3.29
CA GLU A 74 10.93 -7.25 3.52
C GLU A 74 10.75 -8.65 2.89
N ALA A 75 9.60 -9.28 3.08
CA ALA A 75 9.27 -10.60 2.52
C ALA A 75 9.38 -10.61 0.98
N TRP A 76 8.97 -9.52 0.33
CA TRP A 76 9.08 -9.37 -1.12
C TRP A 76 10.50 -9.03 -1.60
N GLY A 77 11.45 -8.85 -0.69
CA GLY A 77 12.86 -8.59 -0.98
C GLY A 77 13.20 -7.12 -1.26
N PHE A 78 12.40 -6.20 -0.72
CA PHE A 78 12.63 -4.75 -0.82
C PHE A 78 13.03 -4.18 0.54
N GLN A 79 13.58 -2.96 0.53
CA GLN A 79 13.85 -2.17 1.72
C GLN A 79 13.06 -0.88 1.66
N TYR A 80 12.29 -0.58 2.71
CA TYR A 80 11.58 0.69 2.82
C TYR A 80 12.54 1.87 2.71
N LYS A 81 12.08 2.96 2.08
CA LYS A 81 12.83 4.22 1.96
C LYS A 81 12.05 5.41 2.45
N THR A 82 10.79 5.56 2.02
CA THR A 82 9.96 6.73 2.36
C THR A 82 8.50 6.50 2.01
N VAL A 83 7.61 7.41 2.39
CA VAL A 83 6.27 7.50 1.80
C VAL A 83 6.44 8.10 0.41
N GLY A 84 6.18 7.30 -0.63
CA GLY A 84 6.29 7.75 -2.02
C GLY A 84 5.20 8.74 -2.37
N PHE A 85 3.97 8.43 -1.97
CA PHE A 85 2.81 9.29 -2.17
C PHE A 85 1.88 9.32 -0.97
N THR A 86 1.29 10.47 -0.73
CA THR A 86 0.24 10.71 0.25
C THR A 86 -0.97 11.24 -0.49
N TRP A 87 -2.01 10.43 -0.63
CA TRP A 87 -3.24 10.80 -1.35
C TRP A 87 -4.25 11.39 -0.38
N ALA A 88 -4.38 12.72 -0.43
CA ALA A 88 -5.33 13.47 0.35
C ALA A 88 -6.65 13.60 -0.42
N LYS A 89 -7.73 13.02 0.11
CA LYS A 89 -9.00 12.93 -0.60
C LYS A 89 -9.82 14.21 -0.44
N THR A 90 -10.27 14.80 -1.53
CA THR A 90 -11.18 15.95 -1.56
C THR A 90 -12.65 15.53 -1.63
N ASN A 91 -13.55 16.40 -1.20
CA ASN A 91 -14.99 16.21 -1.41
C ASN A 91 -15.34 16.49 -2.87
N LYS A 92 -16.29 15.71 -3.43
CA LYS A 92 -16.77 15.93 -4.80
C LYS A 92 -17.57 17.22 -4.97
N THR A 93 -18.20 17.71 -3.90
CA THR A 93 -19.24 18.74 -3.95
C THR A 93 -18.87 20.05 -3.26
N ASN A 94 -17.78 20.09 -2.50
CA ASN A 94 -17.30 21.30 -1.84
C ASN A 94 -15.78 21.34 -1.84
N MET A 95 -15.20 22.52 -1.56
CA MET A 95 -13.75 22.73 -1.52
C MET A 95 -13.06 22.13 -0.28
N GLY A 96 -13.75 21.27 0.48
CA GLY A 96 -13.25 20.64 1.69
C GLY A 96 -12.64 19.25 1.44
N MET A 97 -12.01 18.72 2.48
CA MET A 97 -11.42 17.38 2.48
C MET A 97 -12.45 16.32 2.85
N PHE A 98 -12.36 15.15 2.23
CA PHE A 98 -13.15 13.99 2.59
C PHE A 98 -12.78 13.51 3.99
N THR A 99 -13.78 13.06 4.75
CA THR A 99 -13.58 12.57 6.12
C THR A 99 -13.97 11.09 6.21
N GLY A 100 -12.99 10.23 5.97
CA GLY A 100 -13.13 8.79 6.06
C GLY A 100 -13.37 8.31 7.49
N LEU A 101 -13.78 7.04 7.60
CA LEU A 101 -13.94 6.38 8.89
C LEU A 101 -12.57 6.15 9.54
N GLY A 102 -12.56 5.92 10.84
CA GLY A 102 -11.37 5.51 11.57
C GLY A 102 -11.70 5.21 13.03
N TYR A 103 -10.79 4.48 13.70
CA TYR A 103 -11.03 3.96 15.05
C TYR A 103 -10.65 4.93 16.16
N TRP A 104 -9.62 5.74 15.94
CA TRP A 104 -9.09 6.70 16.91
C TRP A 104 -9.20 8.13 16.38
N THR A 105 -8.76 8.35 15.15
CA THR A 105 -8.96 9.58 14.37
C THR A 105 -9.77 9.27 13.11
N ARG A 106 -10.27 10.30 12.43
CA ARG A 106 -10.93 10.16 11.13
C ARG A 106 -9.89 9.97 10.03
N GLY A 107 -10.15 9.06 9.09
CA GLY A 107 -9.20 8.68 8.04
C GLY A 107 -9.19 9.67 6.86
N ASN A 108 -8.01 10.21 6.58
CA ASN A 108 -7.56 10.95 5.39
C ASN A 108 -6.18 11.51 5.83
N PRO A 109 -5.08 11.29 5.09
CA PRO A 109 -4.91 10.72 3.75
C PRO A 109 -4.63 9.21 3.69
N GLU A 110 -4.48 8.66 2.48
CA GLU A 110 -3.94 7.30 2.25
C GLU A 110 -2.46 7.36 1.83
N MET A 111 -1.69 6.34 2.21
CA MET A 111 -0.24 6.28 1.95
C MET A 111 0.11 5.20 0.92
N CYS A 112 0.98 5.57 -0.02
CA CYS A 112 1.70 4.66 -0.90
C CYS A 112 3.18 4.68 -0.50
N LEU A 113 3.66 3.59 0.08
CA LEU A 113 5.04 3.43 0.53
C LEU A 113 5.96 3.19 -0.66
N LEU A 114 7.16 3.79 -0.62
CA LEU A 114 8.23 3.56 -1.58
C LEU A 114 9.34 2.73 -0.92
N ALA A 115 9.63 1.59 -1.51
CA ALA A 115 10.72 0.70 -1.14
C ALA A 115 11.57 0.37 -2.37
N THR A 116 12.80 -0.09 -2.16
CA THR A 116 13.73 -0.41 -3.25
C THR A 116 14.41 -1.74 -3.03
N LYS A 117 14.68 -2.44 -4.12
CA LYS A 117 15.60 -3.59 -4.18
C LYS A 117 16.85 -3.16 -4.96
N GLY A 118 18.03 -3.45 -4.41
CA GLY A 118 19.30 -3.02 -5.00
C GLY A 118 19.47 -1.49 -4.98
N LYS A 119 19.98 -0.93 -6.10
CA LYS A 119 20.29 0.50 -6.28
C LYS A 119 19.60 1.06 -7.54
N PRO A 120 18.26 1.14 -7.58
CA PRO A 120 17.55 1.68 -8.74
C PRO A 120 17.89 3.16 -8.97
N LYS A 121 17.96 3.57 -10.25
CA LYS A 121 18.24 4.95 -10.63
C LYS A 121 17.02 5.83 -10.41
N ARG A 122 17.15 6.89 -9.61
CA ARG A 122 16.13 7.95 -9.48
C ARG A 122 16.09 8.78 -10.77
N ILE A 123 14.91 8.90 -11.38
CA ILE A 123 14.72 9.62 -12.66
C ILE A 123 14.49 11.11 -12.44
N ASN A 124 13.63 11.48 -11.48
CA ASN A 124 13.27 12.87 -11.22
C ASN A 124 13.34 13.18 -9.71
N LYS A 125 13.76 14.40 -9.38
CA LYS A 125 13.94 14.88 -8.00
C LYS A 125 12.73 15.67 -7.47
N ASP A 126 11.90 16.21 -8.35
CA ASP A 126 10.87 17.19 -8.00
C ASP A 126 9.46 16.58 -8.01
N VAL A 127 9.37 15.25 -8.02
CA VAL A 127 8.10 14.52 -7.83
C VAL A 127 7.59 14.80 -6.42
N LYS A 128 6.42 15.43 -6.33
CA LYS A 128 5.77 15.76 -5.05
C LYS A 128 5.19 14.51 -4.42
N GLN A 129 5.37 14.37 -3.11
CA GLN A 129 4.77 13.30 -2.32
C GLN A 129 3.24 13.51 -2.15
N LEU A 130 2.80 14.75 -1.94
CA LEU A 130 1.39 15.05 -1.77
C LEU A 130 0.64 15.00 -3.10
N VAL A 131 -0.42 14.20 -3.14
CA VAL A 131 -1.39 14.11 -4.25
C VAL A 131 -2.77 14.46 -3.67
N VAL A 132 -3.48 15.40 -4.30
CA VAL A 132 -4.78 15.90 -3.83
C VAL A 132 -5.81 15.72 -4.94
#